data_AF-A0A2N0DB41-F1
#
_entry.id   AF-A0A2N0DB41-F1
#
_cell.length_a   1.000
_cell.length_b   1.000
_cell.length_c   1.000
_cell.angle_alpha   90.00
_cell.angle_beta   90.00
_cell.angle_gamma   90.00
#
_symmetry.space_group_name_H-M   'P 1'
#
loop_
_entity.id
_entity.type
_entity.pdbx_description
1 polymer ?
#
loop_
_entity_poly.entity_id
_entity_poly.type
_entity_poly.pdbx_seq_one_letter_code
_entity_poly.pdbx_strand_id
1 'polypeptide(L)'
;MPMQRLSDEPKTIQSMQDLLTTARSMEQEAVAGYQALSERMVREGRAELAAVFDRLVAEEQDHLGMVEQWSAQTGVPCETVALNDEDSVFDDEGAGIVAPQMLNAYRAFSIAVRNEERAFVFWTYVAAGAPTPEMRSAAERMAREELGHVATLRQERRRAFHALRRSDATVVRSIAFLEERLTGALDGQFSTLEAADLADVIALARQARARAAAVRSWPFAVSMTVAVPRNGEAPNLRGLSELLLDCYLDLAESCKDQAARELAQIFAGELIHCLSVVRRLETRS
;
A
#
# COMPACT_ATOMS: atom_id res chain seq x y z
N MET A 1 13.05 6.19 28.95
CA MET A 1 11.59 6.10 28.72
C MET A 1 11.35 4.93 27.79
N PRO A 2 10.55 3.93 28.19
CA PRO A 2 10.34 2.70 27.43
C PRO A 2 9.54 3.00 26.15
N MET A 3 9.97 2.44 25.02
CA MET A 3 9.26 2.51 23.74
C MET A 3 7.87 1.89 23.92
N GLN A 4 6.82 2.64 23.59
CA GLN A 4 5.45 2.14 23.49
C GLN A 4 5.42 1.01 22.46
N ARG A 5 5.09 -0.19 22.93
CA ARG A 5 4.90 -1.38 22.12
C ARG A 5 3.73 -1.17 21.16
N LEU A 6 3.93 -1.57 19.91
CA LEU A 6 2.87 -1.81 18.94
C LEU A 6 1.79 -2.65 19.63
N SER A 7 0.59 -2.09 19.72
CA SER A 7 -0.61 -2.75 20.24
C SER A 7 -1.32 -3.28 18.98
N ASP A 8 -1.31 -4.54 18.59
CA ASP A 8 -0.92 -5.81 19.21
C ASP A 8 0.11 -6.55 18.32
N GLU A 9 0.96 -7.39 18.92
CA GLU A 9 1.84 -8.27 18.14
C GLU A 9 0.98 -9.25 17.33
N PRO A 10 1.29 -9.49 16.03
CA PRO A 10 0.57 -10.49 15.23
C PRO A 10 0.54 -11.83 15.98
N LYS A 11 -0.58 -12.55 15.89
CA LYS A 11 -0.74 -13.85 16.54
C LYS A 11 0.50 -14.71 16.29
N THR A 12 1.16 -15.13 17.36
CA THR A 12 2.43 -15.82 17.22
C THR A 12 2.19 -17.22 16.66
N ILE A 13 2.71 -17.49 15.45
CA ILE A 13 2.64 -18.80 14.82
C ILE A 13 3.68 -19.72 15.48
N GLN A 14 3.21 -20.69 16.26
CA GLN A 14 4.06 -21.58 17.07
C GLN A 14 4.20 -22.99 16.49
N SER A 15 3.42 -23.34 15.48
CA SER A 15 3.46 -24.66 14.86
C SER A 15 3.37 -24.59 13.34
N MET A 16 3.81 -25.66 12.67
CA MET A 16 3.66 -25.80 11.21
C MET A 16 2.18 -25.88 10.81
N GLN A 17 1.33 -26.47 11.66
CA GLN A 17 -0.11 -26.50 11.42
C GLN A 17 -0.71 -25.10 11.39
N ASP A 18 -0.35 -24.26 12.36
CA ASP A 18 -0.79 -22.87 12.41
C ASP A 18 -0.29 -22.10 11.18
N LEU A 19 0.97 -22.32 10.77
CA LEU A 19 1.56 -21.68 9.60
C LEU A 19 0.79 -22.01 8.32
N LEU A 20 0.55 -23.30 8.06
CA LEU A 20 -0.14 -23.74 6.84
C LEU A 20 -1.61 -23.33 6.84
N THR A 21 -2.26 -23.34 8.01
CA THR A 21 -3.64 -22.87 8.18
C THR A 21 -3.74 -21.37 7.90
N THR A 22 -2.86 -20.57 8.49
CA THR A 22 -2.82 -19.12 8.23
C THR A 22 -2.50 -18.82 6.77
N ALA A 23 -1.52 -19.51 6.18
CA ALA A 23 -1.19 -19.36 4.76
C ALA A 23 -2.42 -19.64 3.89
N ARG A 24 -3.07 -20.79 4.09
CA ARG A 24 -4.30 -21.14 3.35
C ARG A 24 -5.38 -20.06 3.48
N SER A 25 -5.60 -19.53 4.68
CA SER A 25 -6.61 -18.50 4.90
C SER A 25 -6.27 -17.17 4.23
N MET A 26 -5.02 -16.70 4.32
CA MET A 26 -4.57 -15.46 3.68
C MET A 26 -4.67 -15.55 2.16
N GLU A 27 -4.23 -16.67 1.58
CA GLU A 27 -4.28 -16.92 0.14
C GLU A 27 -5.74 -16.96 -0.38
N GLN A 28 -6.66 -17.57 0.38
CA GLN A 28 -8.09 -17.53 0.04
C GLN A 28 -8.70 -16.14 0.11
N GLU A 29 -8.28 -15.35 1.11
CA GLU A 29 -8.69 -13.96 1.25
C GLU A 29 -8.20 -13.11 0.07
N ALA A 30 -6.94 -13.29 -0.34
CA ALA A 30 -6.36 -12.63 -1.51
C ALA A 30 -7.09 -13.02 -2.80
N VAL A 31 -7.38 -14.31 -3.02
CA VAL A 31 -8.21 -14.78 -4.16
C VAL A 31 -9.56 -14.06 -4.19
N ALA A 32 -10.28 -14.04 -3.06
CA ALA A 32 -11.60 -13.42 -3.00
C ALA A 32 -11.52 -11.90 -3.24
N GLY A 33 -10.52 -11.25 -2.66
CA GLY A 33 -10.27 -9.81 -2.83
C GLY A 33 -9.94 -9.42 -4.27
N TYR A 34 -9.05 -10.17 -4.93
CA TYR A 34 -8.70 -9.92 -6.32
C TYR A 34 -9.82 -10.26 -7.30
N GLN A 35 -10.62 -11.29 -7.03
CA GLN A 35 -11.84 -11.56 -7.78
C GLN A 35 -12.82 -10.38 -7.70
N ALA A 36 -13.06 -9.85 -6.49
CA ALA A 36 -13.94 -8.69 -6.31
C ALA A 36 -13.43 -7.44 -7.04
N LEU A 37 -12.12 -7.19 -7.02
CA LEU A 37 -11.48 -6.10 -7.77
C LEU A 37 -11.60 -6.33 -9.29
N SER A 38 -11.38 -7.55 -9.78
CA SER A 38 -11.53 -7.91 -11.20
C SER A 38 -12.96 -7.67 -11.69
N GLU A 39 -13.95 -8.23 -11.01
CA GLU A 39 -15.37 -8.07 -11.34
C GLU A 39 -15.80 -6.60 -11.36
N ARG A 40 -15.26 -5.80 -10.42
CA ARG A 40 -15.48 -4.36 -10.39
C ARG A 40 -14.90 -3.68 -11.63
N MET A 41 -13.67 -4.00 -12.02
CA MET A 41 -13.06 -3.43 -13.23
C MET A 41 -13.86 -3.79 -14.49
N VAL A 42 -14.39 -5.01 -14.59
CA VAL A 42 -15.29 -5.42 -15.69
C VAL A 42 -16.56 -4.55 -15.70
N ARG A 43 -17.23 -4.38 -14.56
CA ARG A 43 -18.43 -3.53 -14.45
C ARG A 43 -18.19 -2.08 -14.85
N GLU A 44 -16.98 -1.57 -14.63
CA GLU A 44 -16.57 -0.23 -15.04
C GLU A 44 -16.10 -0.13 -16.50
N GLY A 45 -16.17 -1.22 -17.27
CA GLY A 45 -15.74 -1.26 -18.67
C GLY A 45 -14.22 -1.26 -18.86
N ARG A 46 -13.46 -1.67 -17.83
CA ARG A 46 -12.00 -1.65 -17.79
C ARG A 46 -11.39 -3.05 -17.91
N ALA A 47 -11.71 -3.77 -18.99
CA ALA A 47 -11.35 -5.18 -19.17
C ALA A 47 -9.82 -5.47 -19.08
N GLU A 48 -8.97 -4.58 -19.58
CA GLU A 48 -7.50 -4.76 -19.49
C GLU A 48 -6.99 -4.76 -18.04
N LEU A 49 -7.67 -4.08 -17.12
CA LEU A 49 -7.31 -4.04 -15.71
C LEU A 49 -7.87 -5.25 -14.95
N ALA A 50 -9.05 -5.71 -15.33
CA ALA A 50 -9.58 -6.98 -14.83
C ALA A 50 -8.59 -8.13 -15.10
N ALA A 51 -7.99 -8.16 -16.30
CA ALA A 51 -6.99 -9.16 -16.67
C ALA A 51 -5.71 -9.13 -15.79
N VAL A 52 -5.39 -8.01 -15.14
CA VAL A 52 -4.28 -7.96 -14.18
C VAL A 52 -4.67 -8.67 -12.89
N PHE A 53 -5.85 -8.38 -12.36
CA PHE A 53 -6.36 -9.05 -11.16
C PHE A 53 -6.66 -10.53 -11.41
N ASP A 54 -7.12 -10.92 -12.60
CA ASP A 54 -7.32 -12.32 -12.97
C ASP A 54 -6.01 -13.12 -12.96
N ARG A 55 -4.88 -12.50 -13.34
CA ARG A 55 -3.56 -13.13 -13.22
C ARG A 55 -3.15 -13.33 -11.77
N LEU A 56 -3.37 -12.33 -10.91
CA LEU A 56 -3.10 -12.47 -9.47
C LEU A 56 -3.97 -13.56 -8.84
N VAL A 57 -5.26 -13.63 -9.20
CA VAL A 57 -6.15 -14.73 -8.77
C VAL A 57 -5.59 -16.10 -9.15
N ALA A 58 -5.03 -16.24 -10.36
CA ALA A 58 -4.40 -17.49 -10.78
C ALA A 58 -3.13 -17.80 -9.98
N GLU A 59 -2.29 -16.79 -9.72
CA GLU A 59 -1.08 -16.91 -8.91
C GLU A 59 -1.42 -17.35 -7.47
N GLU A 60 -2.41 -16.74 -6.82
CA GLU A 60 -2.84 -17.15 -5.46
C GLU A 60 -3.51 -18.54 -5.43
N GLN A 61 -4.21 -18.93 -6.50
CA GLN A 61 -4.74 -20.29 -6.62
C GLN A 61 -3.61 -21.34 -6.72
N ASP A 62 -2.53 -21.03 -7.43
CA ASP A 62 -1.34 -21.88 -7.48
C ASP A 62 -0.68 -21.96 -6.09
N HIS A 63 -0.61 -20.85 -5.35
CA HIS A 63 -0.12 -20.84 -3.96
C HIS A 63 -0.96 -21.69 -3.02
N LEU A 64 -2.30 -21.62 -3.11
CA LEU A 64 -3.19 -22.53 -2.39
C LEU A 64 -2.90 -23.99 -2.70
N GLY A 65 -2.71 -24.32 -3.98
CA GLY A 65 -2.32 -25.66 -4.41
C GLY A 65 -0.98 -26.11 -3.81
N MET A 66 -0.02 -25.20 -3.67
CA MET A 66 1.27 -25.50 -3.02
C MET A 66 1.11 -25.73 -1.51
N VAL A 67 0.30 -24.93 -0.81
CA VAL A 67 0.01 -25.13 0.63
C VAL A 67 -0.68 -26.48 0.86
N GLU A 68 -1.63 -26.85 0.00
CA GLU A 68 -2.31 -28.16 0.05
C GLU A 68 -1.34 -29.32 -0.18
N GLN A 69 -0.46 -29.21 -1.17
CA GLN A 69 0.56 -30.22 -1.43
C GLN A 69 1.52 -30.36 -0.23
N TRP A 70 1.90 -29.25 0.40
CA TRP A 70 2.77 -29.28 1.56
C TRP A 70 2.10 -29.94 2.77
N SER A 71 0.83 -29.60 3.02
CA SER A 71 0.00 -30.25 4.03
C SER A 71 -0.06 -31.77 3.81
N ALA A 72 -0.30 -32.21 2.57
CA ALA A 72 -0.33 -33.63 2.22
C ALA A 72 1.03 -34.34 2.42
N GLN A 73 2.13 -33.71 2.07
CA GLN A 73 3.49 -34.28 2.20
C GLN A 73 3.94 -34.41 3.66
N THR A 74 3.55 -33.46 4.51
CA THR A 74 3.93 -33.46 5.94
C THR A 74 2.94 -34.22 6.82
N GLY A 75 1.75 -34.54 6.30
CA GLY A 75 0.65 -35.10 7.08
C GLY A 75 0.05 -34.11 8.09
N VAL A 76 0.43 -32.84 8.02
CA VAL A 76 -0.07 -31.78 8.89
C VAL A 76 -1.33 -31.21 8.25
N PRO A 77 -2.51 -31.31 8.88
CA PRO A 77 -3.74 -30.77 8.31
C PRO A 77 -3.67 -29.24 8.22
N CYS A 78 -4.20 -28.67 7.15
CA CYS A 78 -4.51 -27.24 7.06
C CYS A 78 -6.01 -27.08 6.83
N GLU A 79 -6.68 -26.35 7.72
CA GLU A 79 -8.09 -26.02 7.59
C GLU A 79 -8.22 -24.55 7.18
N THR A 80 -9.27 -24.22 6.45
CA THR A 80 -9.62 -22.81 6.26
C THR A 80 -10.27 -22.31 7.54
N VAL A 81 -9.67 -21.29 8.15
CA VAL A 81 -10.25 -20.60 9.31
C VAL A 81 -10.50 -19.15 8.93
N ALA A 82 -11.68 -18.62 9.27
CA ALA A 82 -11.94 -17.19 9.13
C ALA A 82 -10.90 -16.42 9.95
N LEU A 83 -10.12 -15.56 9.29
CA LEU A 83 -9.24 -14.65 9.98
C LEU A 83 -10.10 -13.62 10.72
N ASN A 84 -9.75 -13.29 11.96
CA ASN A 84 -10.36 -12.14 12.64
C ASN A 84 -9.94 -10.87 11.90
N ASP A 85 -10.67 -9.75 12.05
CA ASP A 85 -10.31 -8.47 11.41
C ASP A 85 -8.86 -8.03 11.72
N GLU A 86 -8.31 -8.43 12.87
CA GLU A 86 -6.92 -8.17 13.27
C GLU A 86 -5.89 -9.06 12.56
N ASP A 87 -6.29 -10.29 12.18
CA ASP A 87 -5.46 -11.27 11.47
C ASP A 87 -5.67 -11.19 9.94
N SER A 88 -6.74 -10.53 9.48
CA SER A 88 -7.03 -10.28 8.08
C SER A 88 -5.92 -9.43 7.47
N VAL A 89 -5.36 -9.91 6.37
CA VAL A 89 -4.31 -9.19 5.65
C VAL A 89 -4.91 -8.37 4.53
N PHE A 90 -6.06 -8.80 4.02
CA PHE A 90 -6.81 -8.09 2.99
C PHE A 90 -7.74 -7.05 3.60
N ASP A 91 -7.32 -5.78 3.56
CA ASP A 91 -8.17 -4.65 3.90
C ASP A 91 -8.66 -3.99 2.60
N ASP A 92 -9.97 -3.90 2.44
CA ASP A 92 -10.57 -3.19 1.31
C ASP A 92 -10.42 -1.66 1.44
N GLU A 93 -9.88 -1.17 2.56
CA GLU A 93 -9.59 0.22 2.88
C GLU A 93 -10.79 1.15 2.67
N GLY A 94 -11.99 0.62 2.98
CA GLY A 94 -13.25 1.29 2.77
C GLY A 94 -13.66 1.46 1.31
N ALA A 95 -13.10 0.70 0.35
CA ALA A 95 -13.53 0.77 -1.05
C ALA A 95 -14.99 0.35 -1.28
N GLY A 96 -15.57 -0.43 -0.36
CA GLY A 96 -17.01 -0.71 -0.26
C GLY A 96 -17.85 0.46 0.26
N ILE A 97 -17.26 1.40 1.00
CA ILE A 97 -17.90 2.63 1.52
C ILE A 97 -17.76 3.78 0.52
N VAL A 98 -16.68 3.78 -0.26
CA VAL A 98 -16.42 4.74 -1.33
C VAL A 98 -17.37 4.49 -2.50
N ALA A 99 -18.07 5.53 -2.93
CA ALA A 99 -19.02 5.43 -4.04
C ALA A 99 -18.36 4.76 -5.26
N PRO A 100 -19.04 3.83 -5.97
CA PRO A 100 -18.46 3.04 -7.05
C PRO A 100 -17.65 3.84 -8.07
N GLN A 101 -18.17 5.01 -8.47
CA GLN A 101 -17.54 5.97 -9.40
C GLN A 101 -16.23 6.62 -8.93
N MET A 102 -15.85 6.49 -7.65
CA MET A 102 -14.66 7.14 -7.06
C MET A 102 -13.45 6.20 -6.93
N LEU A 103 -13.63 4.89 -7.18
CA LEU A 103 -12.51 3.96 -7.28
C LEU A 103 -12.06 3.92 -8.74
N ASN A 104 -10.83 4.34 -8.99
CA ASN A 104 -10.20 4.21 -10.30
C ASN A 104 -9.15 3.10 -10.26
N ALA A 105 -8.68 2.70 -11.44
CA ALA A 105 -7.59 1.74 -11.62
C ALA A 105 -6.41 1.92 -10.65
N TYR A 106 -5.98 3.17 -10.50
CA TYR A 106 -4.89 3.54 -9.63
C TYR A 106 -5.21 3.22 -8.16
N ARG A 107 -6.40 3.58 -7.69
CA ARG A 107 -6.85 3.28 -6.32
C ARG A 107 -7.02 1.78 -6.07
N ALA A 108 -7.52 1.02 -7.05
CA ALA A 108 -7.61 -0.43 -6.95
C ALA A 108 -6.22 -1.07 -6.76
N PHE A 109 -5.21 -0.65 -7.54
CA PHE A 109 -3.84 -1.12 -7.35
C PHE A 109 -3.20 -0.59 -6.06
N SER A 110 -3.54 0.60 -5.59
CA SER A 110 -3.05 1.09 -4.30
C SER A 110 -3.50 0.21 -3.13
N ILE A 111 -4.75 -0.24 -3.15
CA ILE A 111 -5.30 -1.17 -2.15
C ILE A 111 -4.55 -2.50 -2.23
N ALA A 112 -4.47 -3.08 -3.44
CA ALA A 112 -3.76 -4.34 -3.66
C ALA A 112 -2.30 -4.30 -3.18
N VAL A 113 -1.54 -3.25 -3.53
CA VAL A 113 -0.14 -3.10 -3.07
C VAL A 113 -0.05 -3.13 -1.54
N ARG A 114 -1.01 -2.55 -0.82
CA ARG A 114 -0.97 -2.53 0.65
C ARG A 114 -1.28 -3.87 1.26
N ASN A 115 -2.20 -4.61 0.67
CA ASN A 115 -2.53 -5.96 1.13
C ASN A 115 -1.29 -6.87 1.01
N GLU A 116 -0.56 -6.79 -0.11
CA GLU A 116 0.70 -7.56 -0.24
C GLU A 116 1.83 -7.03 0.64
N GLU A 117 1.94 -5.72 0.84
CA GLU A 117 2.93 -5.16 1.77
C GLU A 117 2.66 -5.62 3.21
N ARG A 118 1.39 -5.72 3.61
CA ARG A 118 0.99 -6.28 4.91
C ARG A 118 1.32 -7.76 5.00
N ALA A 119 1.02 -8.54 3.96
CA ALA A 119 1.34 -9.96 3.88
C ALA A 119 2.86 -10.18 4.01
N PHE A 120 3.66 -9.41 3.27
CA PHE A 120 5.11 -9.47 3.33
C PHE A 120 5.65 -9.18 4.74
N VAL A 121 5.17 -8.10 5.38
CA VAL A 121 5.59 -7.74 6.74
C VAL A 121 5.19 -8.84 7.73
N PHE A 122 3.98 -9.37 7.60
CA PHE A 122 3.49 -10.49 8.42
C PHE A 122 4.41 -11.71 8.31
N TRP A 123 4.68 -12.18 7.10
CA TRP A 123 5.53 -13.35 6.89
C TRP A 123 6.97 -13.13 7.32
N THR A 124 7.50 -11.91 7.15
CA THR A 124 8.82 -11.55 7.66
C THR A 124 8.88 -11.60 9.19
N TYR A 125 7.82 -11.13 9.87
CA TYR A 125 7.70 -11.22 11.31
C TYR A 125 7.63 -12.68 11.78
N VAL A 126 6.81 -13.51 11.13
CA VAL A 126 6.72 -14.95 11.41
C VAL A 126 8.07 -15.65 11.21
N ALA A 127 8.79 -15.34 10.13
CA ALA A 127 10.11 -15.89 9.87
C ALA A 127 11.12 -15.53 10.97
N ALA A 128 11.12 -14.28 11.42
CA ALA A 128 12.01 -13.80 12.48
C ALA A 128 11.74 -14.48 13.84
N GLY A 129 10.47 -14.82 14.12
CA GLY A 129 10.03 -15.49 15.34
C GLY A 129 9.95 -17.03 15.24
N ALA A 130 10.32 -17.62 14.10
CA ALA A 130 10.04 -19.04 13.82
C ALA A 130 10.79 -20.00 14.77
N PRO A 131 10.07 -20.91 15.47
CA PRO A 131 10.67 -21.87 16.41
C PRO A 131 11.63 -22.89 15.76
N THR A 132 11.42 -23.21 14.48
CA THR A 132 12.25 -24.20 13.76
C THR A 132 12.78 -23.65 12.42
N PRO A 133 13.92 -24.18 11.90
CA PRO A 133 14.43 -23.80 10.58
C PRO A 133 13.45 -24.06 9.44
N GLU A 134 12.63 -25.11 9.55
CA GLU A 134 11.62 -25.47 8.56
C GLU A 134 10.50 -24.43 8.51
N MET A 135 9.99 -24.00 9.67
CA MET A 135 9.00 -22.92 9.75
C MET A 135 9.54 -21.59 9.26
N ARG A 136 10.81 -21.30 9.56
CA ARG A 136 11.49 -20.10 9.05
C ARG A 136 11.54 -20.12 7.53
N SER A 137 11.99 -21.22 6.95
CA SER A 137 12.07 -21.39 5.50
C SER A 137 10.70 -21.30 4.83
N ALA A 138 9.65 -21.78 5.51
CA ALA A 138 8.27 -21.64 5.08
C ALA A 138 7.82 -20.18 5.00
N ALA A 139 7.96 -19.45 6.10
CA ALA A 139 7.56 -18.05 6.17
C ALA A 139 8.39 -17.17 5.23
N GLU A 140 9.71 -17.43 5.10
CA GLU A 140 10.56 -16.74 4.13
C GLU A 140 10.16 -17.02 2.68
N ARG A 141 9.60 -18.21 2.39
CA ARG A 141 9.04 -18.50 1.07
C ARG A 141 7.82 -17.63 0.82
N MET A 142 6.85 -17.63 1.71
CA MET A 142 5.63 -16.81 1.57
C MET A 142 6.01 -15.33 1.38
N ALA A 143 6.86 -14.78 2.26
CA ALA A 143 7.34 -13.40 2.17
C ALA A 143 7.96 -13.05 0.79
N ARG A 144 8.63 -14.01 0.15
CA ARG A 144 9.25 -13.79 -1.17
C ARG A 144 8.19 -13.71 -2.28
N GLU A 145 7.16 -14.54 -2.23
CA GLU A 145 6.05 -14.49 -3.17
C GLU A 145 5.34 -13.13 -3.07
N GLU A 146 5.04 -12.67 -1.83
CA GLU A 146 4.42 -11.36 -1.60
C GLU A 146 5.23 -10.19 -2.16
N LEU A 147 6.56 -10.22 -2.02
CA LEU A 147 7.43 -9.21 -2.63
C LEU A 147 7.34 -9.21 -4.16
N GLY A 148 7.16 -10.38 -4.77
CA GLY A 148 6.91 -10.53 -6.19
C GLY A 148 5.62 -9.82 -6.60
N HIS A 149 4.54 -10.04 -5.86
CA HIS A 149 3.25 -9.37 -6.11
C HIS A 149 3.34 -7.86 -5.90
N VAL A 150 3.97 -7.40 -4.81
CA VAL A 150 4.21 -5.96 -4.56
C VAL A 150 4.91 -5.31 -5.75
N ALA A 151 5.93 -5.95 -6.33
CA ALA A 151 6.65 -5.42 -7.47
C ALA A 151 5.75 -5.29 -8.71
N THR A 152 5.00 -6.35 -9.04
CA THR A 152 4.04 -6.38 -10.16
C THR A 152 2.95 -5.31 -9.98
N LEU A 153 2.31 -5.28 -8.82
CA LEU A 153 1.23 -4.36 -8.51
C LEU A 153 1.68 -2.90 -8.49
N ARG A 154 2.89 -2.61 -7.97
CA ARG A 154 3.45 -1.24 -8.04
C ARG A 154 3.70 -0.82 -9.48
N GLN A 155 4.15 -1.74 -10.35
CA GLN A 155 4.32 -1.44 -11.78
C GLN A 155 2.97 -1.12 -12.43
N GLU A 156 1.94 -1.91 -12.18
CA GLU A 156 0.60 -1.69 -12.74
C GLU A 156 -0.06 -0.42 -12.17
N ARG A 157 0.15 -0.12 -10.88
CA ARG A 157 -0.25 1.16 -10.26
C ARG A 157 0.34 2.35 -11.01
N ARG A 158 1.65 2.31 -11.33
CA ARG A 158 2.32 3.38 -12.09
C ARG A 158 1.77 3.49 -13.52
N ARG A 159 1.51 2.37 -14.20
CA ARG A 159 0.86 2.38 -15.53
C ARG A 159 -0.53 3.00 -15.47
N ALA A 160 -1.34 2.63 -14.47
CA ALA A 160 -2.67 3.19 -14.24
C ALA A 160 -2.62 4.69 -13.96
N PHE A 161 -1.62 5.13 -13.18
CA PHE A 161 -1.36 6.55 -12.93
C PHE A 161 -1.05 7.31 -14.24
N HIS A 162 -0.17 6.78 -15.09
CA HIS A 162 0.13 7.40 -16.39
C HIS A 162 -1.05 7.40 -17.35
N ALA A 163 -1.86 6.33 -17.37
CA ALA A 163 -3.06 6.25 -18.19
C ALA A 163 -4.09 7.29 -17.76
N LEU A 164 -4.33 7.41 -16.45
CA LEU A 164 -5.15 8.48 -15.88
C LEU A 164 -4.64 9.85 -16.31
N ARG A 165 -3.32 10.06 -16.26
CA ARG A 165 -2.67 11.32 -16.60
C ARG A 165 -2.82 11.74 -18.08
N ARG A 166 -3.03 10.78 -18.98
CA ARG A 166 -3.25 11.02 -20.41
C ARG A 166 -4.71 11.27 -20.80
N SER A 167 -5.64 11.20 -19.83
CA SER A 167 -7.07 11.38 -20.10
C SER A 167 -7.55 12.84 -19.93
N ASP A 168 -8.51 13.27 -20.77
CA ASP A 168 -9.14 14.60 -20.74
C ASP A 168 -9.95 14.90 -19.46
N ALA A 169 -10.15 13.87 -18.62
CA ALA A 169 -10.79 13.96 -17.32
C ALA A 169 -9.84 14.45 -16.20
N THR A 170 -8.61 14.85 -16.52
CA THR A 170 -7.61 15.28 -15.53
C THR A 170 -7.20 16.75 -15.69
N VAL A 171 -6.82 17.39 -14.58
CA VAL A 171 -6.14 18.68 -14.58
C VAL A 171 -4.70 18.49 -14.18
N VAL A 172 -3.81 19.11 -14.96
CA VAL A 172 -2.39 19.20 -14.68
C VAL A 172 -2.16 20.09 -13.46
N ARG A 173 -1.55 19.54 -12.40
CA ARG A 173 -1.15 20.23 -11.17
C ARG A 173 0.34 20.05 -10.95
N SER A 174 1.02 21.05 -10.40
CA SER A 174 2.42 20.88 -10.04
C SER A 174 2.56 20.02 -8.77
N ILE A 175 3.68 19.29 -8.63
CA ILE A 175 4.00 18.61 -7.37
C ILE A 175 4.05 19.63 -6.22
N ALA A 176 4.59 20.83 -6.47
CA ALA A 176 4.59 21.93 -5.50
C ALA A 176 3.18 22.31 -5.01
N PHE A 177 2.19 22.36 -5.91
CA PHE A 177 0.80 22.61 -5.55
C PHE A 177 0.24 21.49 -4.67
N LEU A 178 0.57 20.23 -4.97
CA LEU A 178 0.13 19.09 -4.16
C LEU A 178 0.75 19.11 -2.76
N GLU A 179 2.04 19.46 -2.62
CA GLU A 179 2.70 19.64 -1.32
C GLU A 179 2.12 20.79 -0.49
N GLU A 180 1.73 21.89 -1.14
CA GLU A 180 1.04 23.00 -0.46
C GLU A 180 -0.33 22.58 0.06
N ARG A 181 -1.05 21.78 -0.72
CA ARG A 181 -2.31 21.19 -0.27
C ARG A 181 -2.10 20.23 0.90
N LEU A 182 -1.03 19.43 0.88
CA LEU A 182 -0.70 18.51 1.98
C LEU A 182 -0.39 19.29 3.25
N THR A 183 0.37 20.38 3.12
CA THR A 183 0.64 21.31 4.21
C THR A 183 -0.66 21.85 4.80
N GLY A 184 -1.56 22.37 3.97
CA GLY A 184 -2.84 22.91 4.44
C GLY A 184 -3.73 21.85 5.11
N ALA A 185 -3.73 20.61 4.60
CA ALA A 185 -4.46 19.50 5.20
C ALA A 185 -3.88 19.11 6.56
N LEU A 186 -2.56 19.08 6.72
CA LEU A 186 -1.88 18.80 7.99
C LEU A 186 -2.10 19.92 9.01
N ASP A 187 -2.01 21.19 8.58
CA ASP A 187 -2.28 22.34 9.45
C ASP A 187 -3.72 22.34 9.96
N GLY A 188 -4.67 21.92 9.12
CA GLY A 188 -6.07 21.79 9.49
C GLY A 188 -6.35 20.75 10.59
N GLN A 189 -5.42 19.81 10.83
CA GLN A 189 -5.54 18.82 11.91
C GLN A 189 -5.14 19.39 13.27
N PHE A 190 -4.42 20.51 13.34
CA PHE A 190 -3.87 21.01 14.61
C PHE A 190 -4.91 21.31 15.69
N SER A 191 -6.13 21.69 15.30
CA SER A 191 -7.21 21.99 16.26
C SER A 191 -7.98 20.77 16.74
N THR A 192 -7.77 19.60 16.12
CA THR A 192 -8.50 18.36 16.41
C THR A 192 -7.64 17.28 17.03
N LEU A 193 -6.32 17.48 17.12
CA LEU A 193 -5.37 16.49 17.61
C LEU A 193 -5.10 16.58 19.11
N GLU A 194 -4.93 15.41 19.71
CA GLU A 194 -4.37 15.24 21.05
C GLU A 194 -2.90 15.71 21.11
N ALA A 195 -2.47 16.17 22.30
CA ALA A 195 -1.12 16.70 22.50
C ALA A 195 0.00 15.70 22.15
N ALA A 196 -0.28 14.40 22.26
CA ALA A 196 0.67 13.32 21.96
C ALA A 196 1.02 13.21 20.47
N ASP A 197 0.09 13.53 19.56
CA ASP A 197 0.29 13.42 18.11
C ASP A 197 0.64 14.77 17.46
N LEU A 198 0.41 15.88 18.16
CA LEU A 198 0.64 17.24 17.64
C LEU A 198 2.10 17.47 17.20
N ALA A 199 3.07 16.95 17.95
CA ALA A 199 4.49 17.11 17.62
C ALA A 199 4.84 16.44 16.27
N ASP A 200 4.32 15.24 16.02
CA ASP A 200 4.53 14.50 14.78
C ASP A 200 3.89 15.23 13.60
N VAL A 201 2.64 15.68 13.73
CA VAL A 201 1.94 16.37 12.65
C VAL A 201 2.59 17.72 12.33
N ILE A 202 3.10 18.45 13.32
CA ILE A 202 3.91 19.66 13.10
C ILE A 202 5.18 19.33 12.32
N ALA A 203 5.88 18.24 12.65
CA ALA A 203 7.07 17.81 11.94
C ALA A 203 6.76 17.47 10.47
N LEU A 204 5.68 16.72 10.22
CA LEU A 204 5.22 16.39 8.87
C LEU A 204 4.84 17.64 8.06
N ALA A 205 4.15 18.60 8.67
CA ALA A 205 3.78 19.85 8.01
C ALA A 205 5.02 20.69 7.66
N ARG A 206 6.09 20.64 8.47
CA ARG A 206 7.38 21.28 8.14
C ARG A 206 8.07 20.58 6.99
N GLN A 207 8.10 19.25 6.98
CA GLN A 207 8.64 18.46 5.87
C GLN A 207 7.90 18.74 4.56
N ALA A 208 6.56 18.77 4.57
CA ALA A 208 5.76 19.11 3.39
C ALA A 208 6.09 20.52 2.84
N ARG A 209 6.26 21.52 3.71
CA ARG A 209 6.71 22.86 3.29
C ARG A 209 8.12 22.85 2.69
N ALA A 210 9.05 22.11 3.31
CA ALA A 210 10.42 21.98 2.81
C ALA A 210 10.44 21.33 1.43
N ARG A 211 9.66 20.26 1.22
CA ARG A 211 9.47 19.62 -0.09
C ARG A 211 8.88 20.58 -1.11
N ALA A 212 7.79 21.28 -0.77
CA ALA A 212 7.16 22.28 -1.64
C ALA A 212 8.16 23.34 -2.13
N ALA A 213 9.02 23.81 -1.24
CA ALA A 213 10.09 24.75 -1.58
C ALA A 213 11.16 24.09 -2.47
N ALA A 214 11.60 22.89 -2.13
CA ALA A 214 12.63 22.17 -2.86
C ALA A 214 12.22 21.82 -4.30
N VAL A 215 10.97 21.38 -4.54
CA VAL A 215 10.49 21.08 -5.90
C VAL A 215 10.28 22.32 -6.77
N ARG A 216 10.28 23.53 -6.20
CA ARG A 216 10.31 24.79 -6.96
C ARG A 216 11.72 25.18 -7.38
N SER A 217 12.74 24.53 -6.84
CA SER A 217 14.15 24.79 -7.12
C SER A 217 14.83 23.63 -7.85
N TRP A 218 16.04 23.89 -8.37
CA TRP A 218 16.92 22.82 -8.84
C TRP A 218 17.13 21.77 -7.73
N PRO A 219 17.14 20.45 -8.03
CA PRO A 219 17.26 19.81 -9.35
C PRO A 219 15.94 19.55 -10.10
N PHE A 220 14.79 19.95 -9.55
CA PHE A 220 13.46 19.71 -10.15
C PHE A 220 12.95 20.89 -11.00
N ALA A 221 13.83 21.76 -11.50
CA ALA A 221 13.49 23.06 -12.10
C ALA A 221 12.58 23.01 -13.36
N VAL A 222 12.29 21.83 -13.91
CA VAL A 222 11.24 21.64 -14.91
C VAL A 222 9.91 21.56 -14.16
N SER A 223 8.93 22.41 -14.47
CA SER A 223 7.60 22.39 -13.83
C SER A 223 7.01 20.98 -13.85
N MET A 224 7.20 20.28 -12.74
CA MET A 224 6.86 18.89 -12.60
C MET A 224 5.38 18.81 -12.35
N THR A 225 4.68 18.28 -13.34
CA THR A 225 3.23 18.25 -13.30
C THR A 225 2.70 16.84 -13.30
N VAL A 226 1.59 16.68 -12.61
CA VAL A 226 0.86 15.44 -12.42
C VAL A 226 -0.59 15.75 -12.75
N ALA A 227 -1.21 14.94 -13.58
CA ALA A 227 -2.61 15.15 -13.87
C ALA A 227 -3.45 14.41 -12.82
N VAL A 228 -4.34 15.18 -12.20
CA VAL A 228 -5.21 14.79 -11.10
C VAL A 228 -6.64 14.80 -11.63
N PRO A 229 -7.53 13.87 -11.24
CA PRO A 229 -8.93 13.89 -11.68
C PRO A 229 -9.59 15.26 -11.51
N ARG A 230 -10.30 15.75 -12.54
CA ARG A 230 -11.01 17.05 -12.52
C ARG A 230 -12.09 17.12 -11.46
N ASN A 231 -12.84 16.02 -11.29
CA ASN A 231 -14.06 15.94 -10.49
C ASN A 231 -13.92 14.99 -9.29
N GLY A 232 -12.71 14.53 -8.98
CA GLY A 232 -12.47 13.83 -7.72
C GLY A 232 -12.59 14.84 -6.57
N GLU A 233 -13.22 14.46 -5.47
CA GLU A 233 -13.07 15.21 -4.22
C GLU A 233 -11.60 15.54 -3.98
N ALA A 234 -11.35 16.68 -3.33
CA ALA A 234 -10.06 16.98 -2.74
C ALA A 234 -9.49 15.71 -2.10
N PRO A 235 -8.31 15.20 -2.51
CA PRO A 235 -7.76 14.01 -1.88
C PRO A 235 -7.70 14.26 -0.37
N ASN A 236 -8.25 13.34 0.41
CA ASN A 236 -8.09 13.37 1.86
C ASN A 236 -6.59 13.31 2.20
N LEU A 237 -6.23 13.59 3.45
CA LEU A 237 -4.84 13.68 3.89
C LEU A 237 -4.02 12.46 3.43
N ARG A 238 -4.58 11.27 3.65
CA ARG A 238 -4.02 9.99 3.20
C ARG A 238 -3.84 9.92 1.68
N GLY A 239 -4.89 10.12 0.90
CA GLY A 239 -4.83 10.04 -0.57
C GLY A 239 -3.89 11.08 -1.20
N LEU A 240 -3.71 12.24 -0.55
CA LEU A 240 -2.75 13.25 -1.00
C LEU A 240 -1.30 12.83 -0.75
N SER A 241 -1.01 12.26 0.42
CA SER A 241 0.31 11.71 0.75
C SER A 241 0.69 10.56 -0.18
N GLU A 242 -0.27 9.69 -0.53
CA GLU A 242 -0.06 8.57 -1.46
C GLU A 242 0.25 9.05 -2.88
N LEU A 243 -0.54 10.01 -3.36
CA LEU A 243 -0.32 10.62 -4.66
C LEU A 243 1.09 11.22 -4.74
N LEU A 244 1.48 12.01 -3.74
CA LEU A 244 2.81 12.60 -3.68
C LEU A 244 3.92 11.55 -3.61
N LEU A 245 3.72 10.47 -2.84
CA LEU A 245 4.70 9.37 -2.76
C LEU A 245 4.97 8.77 -4.14
N ASP A 246 3.91 8.49 -4.89
CA ASP A 246 4.05 7.96 -6.25
C ASP A 246 4.73 8.95 -7.19
N CYS A 247 4.45 10.25 -7.05
CA CYS A 247 5.15 11.28 -7.84
C CYS A 247 6.67 11.23 -7.61
N TYR A 248 7.10 11.06 -6.36
CA TYR A 248 8.52 11.03 -6.01
C TYR A 248 9.20 9.70 -6.35
N LEU A 249 8.48 8.57 -6.28
CA LEU A 249 9.00 7.28 -6.76
C LEU A 249 9.20 7.29 -8.27
N ASP A 250 8.22 7.80 -9.02
CA ASP A 250 8.28 7.92 -10.48
C ASP A 250 9.41 8.88 -10.91
N LEU A 251 9.64 9.91 -10.10
CA LEU A 251 10.77 10.81 -10.21
C LEU A 251 12.12 10.12 -10.01
N ALA A 252 12.25 9.35 -8.93
CA ALA A 252 13.48 8.62 -8.64
C ALA A 252 13.85 7.66 -9.78
N GLU A 253 12.86 7.01 -10.39
CA GLU A 253 13.05 6.10 -11.53
C GLU A 253 13.42 6.85 -12.83
N SER A 254 12.75 7.96 -13.13
CA SER A 254 12.89 8.66 -14.41
C SER A 254 14.00 9.71 -14.45
N CYS A 255 14.46 10.20 -13.30
CA CYS A 255 15.55 11.17 -13.21
C CYS A 255 16.87 10.58 -13.70
N LYS A 256 17.51 11.26 -14.65
CA LYS A 256 18.87 10.94 -15.11
C LYS A 256 19.95 11.50 -14.20
N ASP A 257 19.64 12.58 -13.49
CA ASP A 257 20.54 13.21 -12.54
C ASP A 257 20.51 12.47 -11.19
N GLN A 258 21.69 12.14 -10.68
CA GLN A 258 21.83 11.35 -9.45
C GLN A 258 21.36 12.12 -8.21
N ALA A 259 21.65 13.43 -8.13
CA ALA A 259 21.23 14.25 -7.01
C ALA A 259 19.70 14.43 -6.98
N ALA A 260 19.07 14.59 -8.15
CA ALA A 260 17.61 14.61 -8.29
C ALA A 260 16.97 13.30 -7.85
N ARG A 261 17.56 12.16 -8.24
CA ARG A 261 17.11 10.83 -7.85
C ARG A 261 17.19 10.62 -6.35
N GLU A 262 18.34 10.92 -5.74
CA GLU A 262 18.55 10.79 -4.29
C GLU A 262 17.56 11.66 -3.51
N LEU A 263 17.37 12.90 -3.95
CA LEU A 263 16.42 13.81 -3.30
C LEU A 263 14.97 13.32 -3.44
N ALA A 264 14.58 12.79 -4.60
CA ALA A 264 13.27 12.18 -4.79
C ALA A 264 13.07 10.94 -3.89
N GLN A 265 14.11 10.11 -3.72
CA GLN A 265 14.08 8.97 -2.79
C GLN A 265 13.94 9.41 -1.32
N ILE A 266 14.62 10.48 -0.92
CA ILE A 266 14.47 11.08 0.42
C ILE A 266 13.02 11.52 0.63
N PHE A 267 12.44 12.26 -0.33
CA PHE A 267 11.06 12.73 -0.24
C PHE A 267 10.04 11.59 -0.23
N ALA A 268 10.27 10.53 -1.00
CA ALA A 268 9.47 9.31 -0.91
C ALA A 268 9.55 8.69 0.49
N GLY A 269 10.75 8.61 1.10
CA GLY A 269 10.94 8.13 2.47
C GLY A 269 10.17 8.95 3.51
N GLU A 270 10.20 10.28 3.40
CA GLU A 270 9.42 11.17 4.28
C GLU A 270 7.91 10.96 4.13
N LEU A 271 7.42 10.71 2.92
CA LEU A 271 6.00 10.45 2.68
C LEU A 271 5.55 9.08 3.17
N ILE A 272 6.42 8.07 3.14
CA ILE A 272 6.17 6.78 3.82
C ILE A 272 5.98 6.99 5.32
N HIS A 273 6.84 7.82 5.94
CA HIS A 273 6.66 8.18 7.35
C HIS A 273 5.36 8.97 7.58
N CYS A 274 5.02 9.92 6.71
CA CYS A 274 3.75 10.65 6.76
C CYS A 274 2.55 9.69 6.73
N LEU A 275 2.54 8.72 5.82
CA LEU A 275 1.47 7.72 5.70
C LEU A 275 1.33 6.87 6.97
N SER A 276 2.45 6.49 7.60
CA SER A 276 2.42 5.76 8.87
C SER A 276 1.72 6.56 9.98
N VAL A 277 2.03 7.85 10.09
CA VAL A 277 1.40 8.73 11.09
C VAL A 277 -0.07 8.96 10.76
N VAL A 278 -0.41 9.25 9.49
CA VAL A 278 -1.80 9.45 9.06
C VAL A 278 -2.66 8.24 9.37
N ARG A 279 -2.17 7.02 9.09
CA ARG A 279 -2.88 5.78 9.44
C ARG A 279 -3.17 5.70 10.94
N ARG A 280 -2.19 6.03 11.77
CA ARG A 280 -2.35 6.03 13.24
C ARG A 280 -3.41 7.02 13.72
N LEU A 281 -3.51 8.18 13.07
CA LEU A 281 -4.53 9.18 13.38
C LEU A 281 -5.93 8.72 12.98
N GLU A 282 -6.06 8.09 11.81
CA GLU A 282 -7.32 7.53 11.32
C GLU A 282 -7.83 6.39 12.21
N THR A 283 -6.95 5.55 12.75
CA THR A 283 -7.35 4.46 13.67
C THR A 283 -7.79 4.91 15.06
N ARG A 284 -7.52 6.17 15.45
CA ARG A 284 -7.85 6.72 16.79
C ARG A 284 -9.07 7.64 16.77
N SER A 285 -9.59 7.97 15.57
CA SER A 285 -10.76 8.82 15.34
C SER A 285 -12.03 7.99 15.28
#